data_AF-T0ZZS9-F1
#
_entry.id   AF-T0ZZS9-F1
#
_cell.length_a   1.000
_cell.length_b   1.000
_cell.length_c   1.000
_cell.angle_alpha   90.00
_cell.angle_beta   90.00
_cell.angle_gamma   90.00
#
_symmetry.space_group_name_H-M   'P 1'
#
loop_
_entity.id
_entity.type
_entity.pdbx_description
1 polymer ?
#
loop_
_entity_poly.entity_id
_entity_poly.type
_entity_poly.pdbx_seq_one_letter_code
_entity_poly.pdbx_strand_id
1 'polypeptide(L)'
;MDWAIGGWQSNIIALISSGQPFDLSTGATDSSNEPDEVLPIQYPKSISGYWFNPASFSSNIPTSTTSNHITVYTRPGTALRNQVYGPGQRTVAFSMQKDVHLTDRFNLELHADTFNILNTPQFTNPGSSMSDAQT
;
A
#
# COMPACT_ATOMS: atom_id res chain seq x y z
N MET A 1 -43.52 -7.72 -21.32
CA MET A 1 -42.81 -7.46 -20.05
C MET A 1 -41.28 -7.57 -20.18
N ASP A 2 -40.73 -7.70 -21.39
CA ASP A 2 -39.27 -7.84 -21.61
C ASP A 2 -38.45 -6.54 -21.56
N TRP A 3 -39.07 -5.36 -21.74
CA TRP A 3 -38.32 -4.10 -21.81
C TRP A 3 -37.56 -3.76 -20.52
N ALA A 4 -38.05 -4.20 -19.36
CA ALA A 4 -37.43 -3.93 -18.06
C ALA A 4 -36.42 -5.02 -17.62
N ILE A 5 -36.63 -6.28 -18.03
CA ILE A 5 -35.94 -7.44 -17.43
C ILE A 5 -34.85 -8.01 -18.34
N GLY A 6 -34.97 -7.88 -19.67
CA GLY A 6 -33.97 -8.40 -20.63
C GLY A 6 -32.82 -7.44 -20.93
N GLY A 7 -31.69 -7.97 -21.39
CA GLY A 7 -30.58 -7.21 -22.00
C GLY A 7 -29.57 -6.59 -21.04
N TRP A 8 -29.67 -6.85 -19.74
CA TRP A 8 -28.66 -6.40 -18.77
C TRP A 8 -27.38 -7.21 -18.91
N GLN A 9 -26.25 -6.52 -18.98
CA GLN A 9 -24.92 -7.11 -18.89
C GLN A 9 -24.23 -6.52 -17.67
N SER A 10 -23.58 -7.36 -16.88
CA SER A 10 -22.87 -6.92 -15.68
C SER A 10 -21.48 -7.51 -15.63
N ASN A 11 -20.58 -6.77 -14.98
CA ASN A 11 -19.20 -7.14 -14.80
C ASN A 11 -18.78 -6.84 -13.36
N ILE A 12 -17.96 -7.72 -12.79
CA ILE A 12 -17.37 -7.55 -11.45
C ILE A 12 -15.86 -7.72 -11.58
N ILE A 13 -15.12 -6.77 -11.03
CA ILE A 13 -13.66 -6.84 -10.93
C ILE A 13 -13.28 -6.74 -9.46
N ALA A 14 -12.54 -7.74 -8.97
CA ALA A 14 -11.98 -7.74 -7.62
C ALA A 14 -10.45 -7.62 -7.69
N LEU A 15 -9.89 -6.67 -6.96
CA LEU A 15 -8.45 -6.50 -6.77
C LEU A 15 -8.11 -6.78 -5.31
N ILE A 16 -7.25 -7.77 -5.08
CA ILE A 16 -6.76 -8.14 -3.75
C ILE A 16 -5.24 -8.22 -3.81
N SER A 17 -4.56 -7.38 -3.03
CA SER A 17 -3.09 -7.34 -2.93
C SER A 17 -2.64 -7.33 -1.47
N SER A 18 -1.44 -7.88 -1.21
CA SER A 18 -0.87 -8.02 0.13
C SER A 18 -0.23 -6.73 0.69
N GLY A 19 -0.10 -5.70 -0.14
CA GLY A 19 0.57 -4.43 0.19
C GLY A 19 1.91 -4.29 -0.52
N GLN A 20 2.37 -3.05 -0.69
CA GLN A 20 3.62 -2.77 -1.37
C GLN A 20 4.80 -2.86 -0.39
N PRO A 21 5.90 -3.53 -0.76
CA PRO A 21 7.10 -3.50 0.06
C PRO A 21 7.75 -2.11 0.01
N PHE A 22 8.47 -1.75 1.07
CA PHE A 22 9.24 -0.50 1.13
C PHE A 22 10.55 -0.67 1.91
N ASP A 23 11.48 0.25 1.66
CA ASP A 23 12.76 0.32 2.35
C ASP A 23 12.63 1.12 3.65
N LEU A 24 13.29 0.65 4.70
CA LEU A 24 13.48 1.40 5.93
C LEU A 24 14.80 2.18 5.87
N SER A 25 14.82 3.37 6.45
CA SER A 25 16.06 4.12 6.64
C SER A 25 16.24 4.57 8.09
N THR A 26 17.50 4.61 8.52
CA THR A 26 17.90 5.12 9.83
C THR A 26 17.82 6.64 9.94
N GLY A 27 17.79 7.37 8.82
CA GLY A 27 17.65 8.83 8.76
C GLY A 27 18.77 9.64 9.44
N ALA A 28 19.82 9.00 9.95
CA ALA A 28 20.76 9.61 10.90
C ALA A 28 22.08 10.12 10.28
N THR A 29 22.38 9.84 9.01
CA THR A 29 23.56 10.36 8.31
C THR A 29 23.28 10.66 6.84
N ASP A 30 24.11 11.51 6.21
CA ASP A 30 23.99 11.93 4.80
C ASP A 30 24.00 10.77 3.78
N SER A 31 24.43 9.58 4.19
CA SER A 31 24.16 8.31 3.51
C SER A 31 22.98 7.59 4.15
N SER A 32 21.84 7.54 3.46
CA SER A 32 20.69 6.74 3.86
C SER A 32 21.10 5.26 3.91
N ASN A 33 21.03 4.65 5.09
CA ASN A 33 21.37 3.25 5.34
C ASN A 33 20.16 2.52 5.90
N GLU A 34 20.02 1.24 5.55
CA GLU A 34 19.03 0.36 6.14
C GLU A 34 19.39 0.10 7.62
N PRO A 35 18.39 -0.07 8.52
CA PRO A 35 18.66 -0.40 9.92
C PRO A 35 19.15 -1.84 10.11
N ASP A 36 19.60 -2.19 11.32
CA ASP A 36 19.80 -3.58 11.71
C ASP A 36 18.47 -4.23 12.10
N GLU A 37 18.15 -5.41 11.56
CA GLU A 37 17.07 -6.25 12.09
C GLU A 37 17.58 -6.98 13.33
N VAL A 38 17.00 -6.66 14.49
CA VAL A 38 17.43 -7.20 15.80
C VAL A 38 16.42 -8.19 16.39
N LEU A 39 15.18 -8.20 15.88
CA LEU A 39 14.13 -9.16 16.22
C LEU A 39 13.29 -9.48 14.98
N PRO A 40 12.56 -10.61 14.95
CA PRO A 40 11.63 -10.91 13.86
C PRO A 40 10.61 -9.79 13.66
N ILE A 41 10.35 -9.42 12.40
CA ILE A 41 9.39 -8.35 12.06
C ILE A 41 7.98 -8.74 12.49
N GLN A 42 7.40 -7.90 13.37
CA GLN A 42 6.02 -8.06 13.83
C GLN A 42 5.11 -7.03 13.17
N TYR A 43 3.89 -7.45 12.85
CA TYR A 43 2.85 -6.60 12.25
C TYR A 43 1.63 -6.50 13.15
N PRO A 44 1.60 -5.55 14.10
CA PRO A 44 0.39 -5.25 14.86
C PRO A 44 -0.78 -4.80 13.98
N LYS A 45 -0.49 -4.24 12.78
CA LYS A 45 -1.48 -3.75 11.80
C LYS A 45 -2.46 -2.74 12.40
N SER A 46 -1.97 -1.88 13.27
CA SER A 46 -2.78 -0.84 13.89
C SER A 46 -2.82 0.41 13.01
N ILE A 47 -4.03 0.90 12.72
CA ILE A 47 -4.24 2.11 11.91
C ILE A 47 -3.92 3.37 12.72
N SER A 48 -4.26 3.40 14.02
CA SER A 48 -3.99 4.54 14.92
C SER A 48 -2.68 4.40 15.68
N GLY A 49 -1.84 3.44 15.29
CA GLY A 49 -0.62 3.05 15.99
C GLY A 49 0.46 2.65 15.01
N TYR A 50 1.18 1.59 15.32
CA TYR A 50 2.24 1.09 14.46
C TYR A 50 1.73 -0.03 13.55
N TRP A 51 1.96 0.12 12.24
CA TRP A 51 1.66 -0.94 11.27
C TRP A 51 2.56 -2.17 11.46
N PHE A 52 3.85 -1.91 11.70
CA PHE A 52 4.88 -2.87 12.06
C PHE A 52 5.59 -2.42 13.35
N ASN A 53 6.15 -3.35 14.12
CA ASN A 53 6.84 -3.00 15.36
C ASN A 53 8.23 -2.41 15.07
N PRO A 54 8.48 -1.10 15.32
CA PRO A 54 9.77 -0.48 15.04
C PRO A 54 10.90 -1.04 15.92
N ALA A 55 10.59 -1.62 17.08
CA ALA A 55 11.57 -2.27 17.95
C ALA A 55 12.19 -3.55 17.33
N SER A 56 11.64 -4.03 16.21
CA SER A 56 12.26 -5.11 15.42
C SER A 56 13.57 -4.66 14.76
N PHE A 57 13.81 -3.35 14.72
CA PHE A 57 14.92 -2.75 14.02
C PHE A 57 15.71 -1.79 14.94
N SER A 58 17.01 -1.65 14.68
CA SER A 58 17.89 -0.72 15.38
C SER A 58 18.61 0.22 14.43
N SER A 59 18.63 1.52 14.75
CA SER A 59 19.41 2.54 14.05
C SER A 59 20.85 2.68 14.57
N ASN A 60 21.25 1.87 15.56
CA ASN A 60 22.57 1.92 16.22
C ASN A 60 23.67 1.26 15.39
N ILE A 61 23.73 1.58 14.10
CA ILE A 61 24.78 1.10 13.22
C ILE A 61 26.05 1.90 13.52
N PRO A 62 27.20 1.25 13.75
CA PRO A 62 28.40 1.97 14.14
C PRO A 62 28.84 2.97 13.06
N THR A 63 29.12 4.20 13.46
CA THR A 63 29.59 5.28 12.59
C THR A 63 31.05 5.64 12.86
N SER A 64 31.71 6.22 11.87
CA SER A 64 33.05 6.77 11.99
C SER A 64 33.07 8.18 11.41
N THR A 65 33.75 9.10 12.08
CA THR A 65 33.93 10.47 11.62
C THR A 65 35.28 10.58 10.91
N THR A 66 35.23 10.92 9.63
CA THR A 66 36.44 11.13 8.81
C THR A 66 37.18 12.41 9.24
N SER A 67 38.45 12.56 8.83
CA SER A 67 39.24 13.78 9.10
C SER A 67 38.59 15.07 8.57
N ASN A 68 37.66 14.97 7.61
CA ASN A 68 36.89 16.08 7.06
C ASN A 68 35.59 16.36 7.84
N HIS A 69 35.43 15.82 9.07
CA HIS A 69 34.23 15.95 9.91
C HIS A 69 32.93 15.36 9.29
N ILE A 70 33.06 14.47 8.31
CA ILE A 70 31.93 13.75 7.73
C ILE A 70 31.71 12.46 8.53
N THR A 71 30.50 12.26 9.05
CA THR A 71 30.09 11.02 9.75
C THR A 71 29.51 10.05 8.75
N VAL A 72 30.11 8.86 8.65
CA VAL A 72 29.66 7.80 7.75
C VAL A 72 29.42 6.51 8.53
N TYR A 73 28.53 5.66 8.04
CA TYR A 73 28.39 4.31 8.56
C TYR A 73 29.63 3.47 8.25
N THR A 74 30.06 2.66 9.22
CA THR A 74 31.20 1.73 9.07
C THR A 74 30.81 0.43 8.35
N ARG A 75 29.51 0.12 8.31
CA ARG A 75 28.93 -1.02 7.61
C ARG A 75 27.47 -0.74 7.23
N PRO A 76 26.91 -1.44 6.22
CA PRO A 76 25.47 -1.46 6.00
C PRO A 76 24.73 -2.12 7.18
N GLY A 77 23.46 -1.77 7.34
CA GLY A 77 22.56 -2.48 8.26
C GLY A 77 22.28 -3.91 7.80
N THR A 78 21.75 -4.73 8.71
CA THR A 78 21.39 -6.13 8.40
C THR A 78 19.99 -6.29 7.81
N ALA A 79 19.10 -5.30 7.94
CA ALA A 79 17.78 -5.37 7.33
C ALA A 79 17.90 -5.35 5.79
N LEU A 80 17.15 -6.22 5.14
CA LEU A 80 17.10 -6.27 3.69
C LEU A 80 16.23 -5.15 3.14
N ARG A 81 16.56 -4.74 1.91
CA ARG A 81 15.69 -3.87 1.12
C ARG A 81 14.35 -4.52 0.86
N ASN A 82 13.28 -3.73 0.90
CA ASN A 82 11.91 -4.15 0.62
C ASN A 82 11.42 -5.30 1.52
N GLN A 83 11.96 -5.40 2.74
CA GLN A 83 11.61 -6.48 3.68
C GLN A 83 10.33 -6.19 4.49
N VAL A 84 9.91 -4.93 4.58
CA VAL A 84 8.68 -4.53 5.28
C VAL A 84 7.56 -4.27 4.28
N TYR A 85 6.38 -4.80 4.57
CA TYR A 85 5.18 -4.66 3.73
C TYR A 85 4.16 -3.73 4.37
N GLY A 86 3.68 -2.76 3.61
CA GLY A 86 2.59 -1.90 4.08
C GLY A 86 1.21 -2.55 3.99
N PRO A 87 0.15 -1.77 4.23
CA PRO A 87 -1.23 -2.23 4.10
C PRO A 87 -1.57 -2.76 2.71
N GLY A 88 -2.29 -3.87 2.67
CA GLY A 88 -2.82 -4.44 1.43
C GLY A 88 -4.04 -3.69 0.91
N GLN A 89 -4.30 -3.82 -0.39
CA GLN A 89 -5.47 -3.23 -1.04
C GLN A 89 -6.51 -4.31 -1.31
N ARG A 90 -7.77 -3.95 -1.08
CA ARG A 90 -8.93 -4.79 -1.38
C ARG A 90 -10.03 -3.91 -1.92
N THR A 91 -10.28 -3.98 -3.21
CA THR A 91 -11.34 -3.20 -3.86
C THR A 91 -12.16 -4.10 -4.77
N VAL A 92 -13.45 -3.79 -4.85
CA VAL A 92 -14.37 -4.43 -5.79
C VAL A 92 -15.05 -3.34 -6.58
N ALA A 93 -14.97 -3.45 -7.91
CA ALA A 93 -15.69 -2.61 -8.85
C ALA A 93 -16.80 -3.42 -9.52
N PHE A 94 -17.91 -2.75 -9.78
CA PHE A 94 -19.08 -3.31 -10.43
C PHE A 94 -19.50 -2.39 -11.57
N SER A 95 -19.75 -2.97 -12.73
CA SER A 95 -20.28 -2.27 -13.91
C SER A 95 -21.54 -2.98 -14.38
N MET A 96 -22.53 -2.21 -14.82
CA MET A 96 -23.79 -2.72 -15.35
C MET A 96 -24.22 -1.87 -16.53
N GLN A 97 -24.52 -2.51 -17.65
CA GLN A 97 -24.94 -1.87 -18.89
C GLN A 97 -26.23 -2.49 -19.44
N LYS A 98 -27.00 -1.69 -20.17
CA LYS A 98 -28.21 -2.12 -20.86
C LYS A 98 -28.53 -1.24 -22.06
N ASP A 99 -28.78 -1.89 -23.18
CA ASP A 99 -29.32 -1.25 -24.39
C ASP A 99 -30.86 -1.24 -24.35
N VAL A 100 -31.42 -0.04 -24.31
CA VAL A 100 -32.86 0.23 -24.38
C VAL A 100 -33.19 0.68 -25.80
N HIS A 101 -33.82 -0.21 -26.56
CA HIS A 101 -34.35 0.11 -27.89
C HIS A 101 -35.68 0.84 -27.70
N LEU A 102 -35.68 2.17 -27.86
CA LEU A 102 -36.86 3.02 -27.64
C LEU A 102 -37.80 2.97 -28.86
N THR A 103 -37.22 3.01 -30.07
CA THR A 103 -37.90 2.81 -31.35
C THR A 103 -36.92 2.19 -32.35
N ASP A 104 -37.38 1.81 -33.55
CA ASP A 104 -36.51 1.28 -34.62
C ASP A 104 -35.37 2.23 -35.05
N ARG A 105 -35.41 3.50 -34.60
CA ARG A 105 -34.43 4.54 -34.95
C ARG A 105 -33.63 5.04 -33.75
N PHE A 106 -34.06 4.73 -32.52
CA PHE A 106 -33.48 5.28 -31.30
C PHE A 106 -33.13 4.17 -30.33
N ASN A 107 -31.82 4.03 -30.07
CA ASN A 107 -31.26 3.14 -29.06
C ASN A 107 -30.59 3.99 -27.97
N LEU A 108 -30.81 3.63 -26.72
CA LEU A 108 -30.26 4.28 -25.54
C LEU A 108 -29.45 3.27 -24.75
N GLU A 109 -28.16 3.55 -24.55
CA GLU A 109 -27.31 2.76 -23.67
C GLU A 109 -27.33 3.35 -22.25
N LEU A 110 -27.71 2.54 -21.26
CA LEU A 110 -27.64 2.87 -19.86
C LEU A 110 -26.43 2.18 -19.27
N HIS A 111 -25.51 2.93 -18.69
CA HIS A 111 -24.32 2.40 -18.03
C HIS A 111 -24.20 2.96 -16.61
N ALA A 112 -23.96 2.08 -15.64
CA ALA A 112 -23.65 2.41 -14.25
C ALA A 112 -22.36 1.71 -13.81
N ASP A 113 -21.40 2.50 -13.37
CA ASP A 113 -20.13 2.06 -12.79
C ASP A 113 -20.05 2.42 -11.32
N THR A 114 -19.61 1.49 -10.49
CA THR A 114 -19.37 1.71 -9.06
C THR A 114 -18.01 1.14 -8.68
N PHE A 115 -17.16 1.98 -8.11
CA PHE A 115 -15.83 1.60 -7.63
C PHE A 115 -15.83 1.46 -6.12
N ASN A 116 -15.04 0.53 -5.60
CA ASN A 116 -14.97 0.22 -4.17
C ASN A 116 -16.37 0.01 -3.55
N ILE A 117 -17.20 -0.83 -4.17
CA ILE A 117 -18.60 -1.07 -3.76
C ILE A 117 -18.72 -1.62 -2.33
N LEU A 118 -17.66 -2.26 -1.82
CA LEU A 118 -17.57 -2.75 -0.44
C LEU A 118 -17.12 -1.67 0.56
N ASN A 119 -16.90 -0.43 0.10
CA ASN A 119 -16.42 0.70 0.89
C ASN A 119 -15.20 0.35 1.75
N THR A 120 -14.24 -0.39 1.18
CA THR A 120 -13.05 -0.83 1.90
C THR A 120 -12.01 0.28 1.91
N PRO A 121 -11.51 0.73 3.08
CA PRO A 121 -10.47 1.74 3.16
C PRO A 121 -9.18 1.30 2.45
N GLN A 122 -8.51 2.25 1.79
CA GLN A 122 -7.20 2.02 1.17
C GLN A 122 -6.18 2.89 1.90
N PHE A 123 -5.15 2.26 2.45
CA PHE A 123 -4.09 2.94 3.17
C PHE A 123 -2.80 2.94 2.33
N THR A 124 -1.96 3.95 2.55
CA THR A 124 -0.61 4.01 1.99
C THR A 124 0.39 3.36 2.94
N ASN A 125 1.60 3.10 2.43
CA ASN A 125 2.69 2.64 3.29
C ASN A 125 2.99 3.70 4.37
N PRO A 126 3.32 3.28 5.61
CA PRO A 126 3.81 4.19 6.65
C PRO A 126 5.14 4.82 6.22
N GLY A 127 5.58 5.85 6.96
CA GLY A 127 6.85 6.52 6.70
C GLY A 127 8.04 5.54 6.69
N SER A 128 9.02 5.79 5.82
CA SER A 128 10.23 4.97 5.68
C SER A 128 11.23 5.17 6.82
N SER A 129 11.05 6.21 7.63
CA SER A 129 11.88 6.44 8.82
C SER A 129 11.35 5.57 9.97
N MET A 130 12.25 5.02 10.78
CA MET A 130 11.88 4.21 11.94
C MET A 130 11.07 5.00 12.99
N SER A 131 11.18 6.32 12.96
CA SER A 131 10.40 7.27 13.76
C SER A 131 8.99 7.50 13.24
N ASP A 132 8.74 7.27 11.94
CA ASP A 132 7.46 7.56 11.26
C ASP A 132 6.69 6.28 10.92
N ALA A 133 6.81 5.25 11.75
CA ALA A 133 6.13 3.95 11.56
C ALA A 133 4.59 3.99 11.76
N GLN A 134 3.99 5.18 11.81
CA GLN A 134 2.54 5.39 11.88
C GLN A 134 1.94 5.60 10.49
N THR A 135 0.78 5.00 10.25
CA THR A 135 -0.05 5.19 9.04
C THR A 135 -0.99 6.37 9.17
#